data_AF-A0A2V9CLR4-F1
#
_entry.id   AF-A0A2V9CLR4-F1
#
_cell.length_a   1.000
_cell.length_b   1.000
_cell.length_c   1.000
_cell.angle_alpha   90.00
_cell.angle_beta   90.00
_cell.angle_gamma   90.00
#
_symmetry.space_group_name_H-M   'P 1'
#
loop_
_entity.id
_entity.type
_entity.pdbx_description
1 polymer ?
#
loop_
_entity_poly.entity_id
_entity_poly.type
_entity_poly.pdbx_seq_one_letter_code
_entity_poly.pdbx_strand_id
1 'polypeptide(L)'
;QKTHASDTNTYKDYSIHVTPEILGMTRDVLANALFDENIETKKYFYPPLHQQSLYSRFHDPARNDLSQTELLADGILSLPIYESLPDETVSAVAETLERIVHSQRERRASTIEGEPRRVAAGR
;
A
#
# COMPACT_ATOMS: atom_id res chain seq x y z
N GLN A 1 21.20 -1.95 15.30
CA GLN A 1 20.22 -1.11 15.99
C GLN A 1 20.70 -0.92 17.42
N LYS A 2 21.06 0.31 17.81
CA LYS A 2 21.36 0.62 19.21
C LYS A 2 20.08 0.54 20.04
N THR A 3 20.15 -0.10 21.20
CA THR A 3 19.03 -0.27 22.13
C THR A 3 19.37 0.32 23.49
N HIS A 4 18.43 1.03 24.10
CA HIS A 4 18.51 1.54 25.47
C HIS A 4 17.77 0.61 26.45
N ALA A 5 18.17 0.65 27.73
CA ALA A 5 17.56 -0.20 28.76
C ALA A 5 16.04 0.07 28.98
N SER A 6 15.54 1.22 28.52
CA SER A 6 14.13 1.60 28.54
C SER A 6 13.35 1.19 27.29
N ASP A 7 14.02 0.68 26.25
CA ASP A 7 13.36 0.31 25.01
C ASP A 7 12.50 -0.94 25.24
N THR A 8 11.23 -0.86 24.84
CA THR A 8 10.25 -1.95 24.98
C THR A 8 9.81 -2.54 23.65
N ASN A 9 10.10 -1.86 22.54
CA ASN A 9 9.65 -2.22 21.20
C ASN A 9 10.74 -1.93 20.16
N THR A 10 10.70 -2.66 19.06
CA THR A 10 11.48 -2.36 17.85
C THR A 10 10.59 -2.46 16.62
N TYR A 11 10.81 -1.57 15.65
CA TYR A 11 10.15 -1.60 14.35
C TYR A 11 11.12 -2.17 13.33
N LYS A 12 10.87 -3.39 12.88
CA LYS A 12 11.66 -4.04 11.83
C LYS A 12 11.26 -3.53 10.44
N ASP A 13 9.96 -3.35 10.23
CA ASP A 13 9.36 -2.99 8.95
C ASP A 13 8.38 -1.83 9.17
N TYR A 14 8.36 -0.85 8.26
CA TYR A 14 7.37 0.23 8.26
C TYR A 14 6.45 0.02 7.06
N SER A 15 5.23 -0.44 7.31
CA SER A 15 4.28 -0.79 6.24
C SER A 15 3.01 0.03 6.33
N ILE A 16 2.52 0.44 5.17
CA ILE A 16 1.26 1.14 5.00
C ILE A 16 0.28 0.25 4.26
N HIS A 17 -1.01 0.45 4.51
CA HIS A 17 -2.07 -0.20 3.75
C HIS A 17 -2.64 0.78 2.72
N VAL A 18 -2.62 0.39 1.45
CA VAL A 18 -3.21 1.14 0.34
C VAL A 18 -4.62 0.62 0.10
N THR A 19 -5.61 1.48 0.32
CA THR A 19 -7.03 1.18 0.04
C THR A 19 -7.44 1.82 -1.29
N PRO A 20 -7.62 1.03 -2.37
CA PRO A 20 -7.88 1.57 -3.72
C PRO A 20 -9.14 2.44 -3.80
N GLU A 21 -10.17 2.14 -3.02
CA GLU A 21 -11.43 2.88 -3.01
C GLU A 21 -11.25 4.31 -2.49
N ILE A 22 -10.32 4.48 -1.54
CA ILE A 22 -9.96 5.77 -0.93
C ILE A 22 -8.96 6.50 -1.83
N LEU A 23 -7.86 5.83 -2.20
CA LEU A 23 -6.75 6.48 -2.89
C LEU A 23 -6.99 6.64 -4.41
N GLY A 24 -7.82 5.79 -5.00
CA GLY A 24 -8.04 5.72 -6.45
C GLY A 24 -6.91 5.03 -7.21
N MET A 25 -5.98 4.35 -6.53
CA MET A 25 -4.93 3.54 -7.15
C MET A 25 -4.62 2.31 -6.27
N THR A 26 -4.09 1.25 -6.87
CA THR A 26 -3.69 0.05 -6.12
C THR A 26 -2.32 0.22 -5.47
N ARG A 27 -1.99 -0.68 -4.53
CA ARG A 27 -0.64 -0.75 -3.94
C ARG A 27 0.46 -0.92 -4.99
N ASP A 28 0.17 -1.59 -6.11
CA ASP A 28 1.15 -1.86 -7.16
C ASP A 28 1.43 -0.60 -7.99
N VAL A 29 0.39 0.18 -8.27
CA VAL A 29 0.53 1.48 -8.92
C VAL A 29 1.33 2.44 -8.05
N LEU A 30 1.06 2.47 -6.74
CA LEU A 30 1.84 3.29 -5.81
C LEU A 30 3.31 2.82 -5.72
N ALA A 31 3.55 1.51 -5.66
CA ALA A 31 4.89 0.95 -5.62
C ALA A 31 5.72 1.34 -6.85
N ASN A 32 5.11 1.27 -8.04
CA ASN A 32 5.76 1.68 -9.29
C ASN A 32 6.02 3.20 -9.32
N ALA A 33 5.06 4.01 -8.89
CA ALA A 33 5.24 5.46 -8.83
C ALA A 33 6.36 5.88 -7.87
N LEU A 34 6.51 5.18 -6.73
CA LEU A 34 7.64 5.39 -5.82
C LEU A 34 8.96 4.90 -6.42
N PHE A 35 8.94 3.78 -7.13
CA PHE A 35 10.12 3.24 -7.81
C PHE A 35 10.67 4.22 -8.86
N ASP A 36 9.79 4.86 -9.63
CA ASP A 36 10.16 5.89 -10.62
C ASP A 36 10.83 7.12 -9.97
N GLU A 37 10.62 7.32 -8.66
CA GLU A 37 11.21 8.37 -7.83
C GLU A 37 12.44 7.86 -7.04
N ASN A 38 12.96 6.68 -7.39
CA ASN A 38 14.08 5.99 -6.73
C ASN A 38 13.80 5.55 -5.28
N ILE A 39 12.53 5.33 -4.93
CA ILE A 39 12.12 4.81 -3.62
C ILE A 39 11.69 3.35 -3.79
N GLU A 40 12.59 2.43 -3.45
CA GLU A 40 12.27 1.00 -3.50
C GLU A 40 11.33 0.59 -2.35
N THR A 41 10.26 -0.12 -2.68
CA THR A 41 9.30 -0.64 -1.71
C THR A 41 9.22 -2.16 -1.78
N LYS A 42 8.74 -2.80 -0.71
CA LYS A 42 8.61 -4.27 -0.64
C LYS A 42 7.16 -4.67 -0.32
N LYS A 43 6.76 -5.85 -0.79
CA LYS A 43 5.44 -6.46 -0.52
C LYS A 43 5.61 -7.63 0.45
N TYR A 44 6.21 -7.41 1.61
CA TYR A 44 6.71 -8.51 2.48
C TYR A 44 5.66 -9.54 2.90
N PHE A 45 4.39 -9.16 2.95
CA PHE A 45 3.30 -10.01 3.41
C PHE A 45 2.39 -10.50 2.27
N TYR A 46 2.88 -10.47 1.03
CA TYR A 46 2.15 -10.90 -0.16
C TYR A 46 2.91 -11.96 -0.98
N PRO A 47 2.24 -13.04 -1.45
CA PRO A 47 0.89 -13.45 -1.05
C PRO A 47 0.87 -13.98 0.39
N PRO A 48 -0.29 -13.94 1.08
CA PRO A 48 -0.41 -14.48 2.43
C PRO A 48 -0.18 -16.00 2.41
N LEU A 49 0.26 -16.57 3.55
CA LEU A 49 0.73 -17.96 3.62
C LEU A 49 -0.26 -18.96 3.03
N HIS A 50 -1.55 -18.84 3.34
CA HIS A 50 -2.57 -19.77 2.86
C HIS A 50 -2.83 -19.71 1.34
N GLN A 51 -2.31 -18.69 0.64
CA GLN A 51 -2.35 -18.60 -0.82
C GLN A 51 -1.03 -19.02 -1.49
N GLN A 52 0.04 -19.23 -0.72
CA GLN A 52 1.31 -19.72 -1.24
C GLN A 52 1.18 -21.19 -1.67
N SER A 53 1.75 -21.54 -2.83
CA SER A 53 1.58 -22.87 -3.44
C SER A 53 1.90 -24.03 -2.48
N LEU A 54 2.93 -23.88 -1.64
CA LEU A 54 3.36 -24.91 -0.67
C LEU A 54 2.37 -25.10 0.49
N TYR A 55 1.67 -24.04 0.88
CA TYR A 55 0.85 -24.00 2.10
C TYR A 55 -0.66 -24.01 1.83
N SER A 56 -1.08 -23.73 0.59
CA SER A 56 -2.49 -23.67 0.19
C SER A 56 -3.32 -24.89 0.58
N ARG A 57 -2.73 -26.09 0.49
CA ARG A 57 -3.39 -27.35 0.89
C ARG A 57 -3.78 -27.45 2.36
N PHE A 58 -3.23 -26.59 3.22
CA PHE A 58 -3.53 -26.58 4.66
C PHE A 58 -4.64 -25.59 5.03
N HIS A 59 -5.12 -24.80 4.08
CA HIS A 59 -6.22 -23.86 4.30
C HIS A 59 -7.54 -24.48 3.85
N ASP A 60 -8.51 -24.45 4.76
CA ASP A 60 -9.89 -24.81 4.51
C ASP A 60 -10.75 -23.58 4.81
N PRO A 61 -11.26 -22.87 3.78
CA PRO A 61 -12.10 -21.69 3.96
C PRO A 61 -13.38 -21.96 4.77
N ALA A 62 -13.88 -23.19 4.80
CA ALA A 62 -15.06 -23.54 5.60
C ALA A 62 -14.76 -23.62 7.10
N ARG A 63 -13.48 -23.74 7.48
CA ARG A 63 -13.05 -23.86 8.87
C ARG A 63 -12.42 -22.59 9.42
N ASN A 64 -11.71 -21.84 8.58
CA ASN A 64 -11.04 -20.60 8.97
C ASN A 64 -11.21 -19.52 7.89
N ASP A 65 -11.95 -18.46 8.21
CA ASP A 65 -12.05 -17.25 7.39
C ASP A 65 -10.78 -16.40 7.57
N LEU A 66 -10.05 -16.19 6.48
CA LEU A 66 -8.84 -15.37 6.41
C LEU A 66 -9.00 -14.18 5.47
N SER A 67 -10.24 -13.79 5.14
CA SER A 67 -10.56 -12.67 4.25
C SER A 67 -9.90 -11.36 4.68
N GLN A 68 -9.74 -11.12 5.98
CA GLN A 68 -9.02 -9.94 6.49
C GLN A 68 -7.52 -10.02 6.23
N THR A 69 -6.91 -11.21 6.31
CA THR A 69 -5.51 -11.41 5.94
C THR A 69 -5.30 -11.18 4.46
N GLU A 70 -6.23 -11.65 3.62
CA GLU A 70 -6.22 -11.43 2.18
C GLU A 70 -6.35 -9.94 1.85
N LEU A 71 -7.33 -9.26 2.43
CA LEU A 71 -7.54 -7.82 2.29
C LEU A 71 -6.26 -7.03 2.63
N LEU A 72 -5.65 -7.33 3.78
CA LEU A 72 -4.43 -6.65 4.20
C LEU A 72 -3.25 -6.97 3.29
N ALA A 73 -3.03 -8.24 2.95
CA ALA A 73 -1.95 -8.64 2.03
C ALA A 73 -2.11 -8.00 0.64
N ASP A 74 -3.36 -7.75 0.23
CA ASP A 74 -3.70 -7.13 -1.05
C ASP A 74 -3.42 -5.61 -1.11
N GLY A 75 -3.38 -4.93 0.03
CA GLY A 75 -3.09 -3.49 0.12
C GLY A 75 -1.73 -3.15 0.74
N ILE A 76 -1.02 -4.09 1.35
CA ILE A 76 0.19 -3.79 2.12
C ILE A 76 1.39 -3.40 1.23
N LEU A 77 2.07 -2.34 1.63
CA LEU A 77 3.30 -1.85 1.01
C LEU A 77 4.29 -1.41 2.09
N SER A 78 5.48 -1.98 2.10
CA SER A 78 6.54 -1.67 3.05
C SER A 78 7.48 -0.61 2.48
N LEU A 79 7.65 0.49 3.22
CA LEU A 79 8.55 1.59 2.91
C LEU A 79 9.99 1.29 3.38
N PRO A 80 11.01 1.97 2.83
CA PRO A 80 12.38 1.85 3.32
C PRO A 80 12.48 2.15 4.82
N ILE A 81 13.09 1.23 5.55
CA ILE A 81 13.48 1.43 6.95
C ILE A 81 14.77 0.66 7.22
N TYR A 82 15.77 1.35 7.78
CA TYR A 82 17.00 0.75 8.28
C TYR A 82 17.64 1.69 9.30
N GLU A 83 18.53 1.17 10.15
CA GLU A 83 19.09 1.89 11.31
C GLU A 83 19.75 3.24 10.96
N SER A 84 20.41 3.32 9.81
CA SER A 84 21.13 4.51 9.36
C SER A 84 20.40 5.27 8.27
N LEU A 85 19.07 5.14 8.18
CA LEU A 85 18.25 5.88 7.22
C LEU A 85 18.30 7.37 7.59
N PRO A 86 18.84 8.25 6.73
CA PRO A 86 18.94 9.68 7.05
C PRO A 86 17.56 10.34 7.15
N ASP A 87 17.41 11.32 8.04
CA ASP A 87 16.16 12.07 8.22
C ASP A 87 15.73 12.79 6.93
N GLU A 88 16.70 13.20 6.10
CA GLU A 88 16.42 13.79 4.79
C GLU A 88 15.80 12.76 3.83
N THR A 89 16.21 11.50 3.93
CA THR A 89 15.62 10.42 3.13
C THR A 89 14.21 10.09 3.61
N VAL A 90 13.99 10.07 4.94
CA VAL A 90 12.63 9.91 5.51
C VAL A 90 11.71 11.03 5.01
N SER A 91 12.20 12.27 5.04
CA SER A 91 11.45 13.44 4.55
C SER A 91 11.15 13.33 3.05
N ALA A 92 12.14 12.97 2.23
CA ALA A 92 11.95 12.76 0.80
C ALA A 92 10.92 11.67 0.47
N VAL A 93 10.91 10.58 1.24
CA VAL A 93 9.90 9.51 1.12
C VAL A 93 8.50 10.05 1.45
N ALA A 94 8.36 10.77 2.56
CA ALA A 94 7.07 11.34 2.99
C ALA A 94 6.53 12.38 1.99
N GLU A 95 7.37 13.31 1.53
CA GLU A 95 7.02 14.35 0.55
C GLU A 95 6.65 13.75 -0.80
N THR A 96 7.38 12.72 -1.25
CA THR A 96 7.07 12.03 -2.51
C THR A 96 5.74 11.29 -2.42
N LEU A 97 5.47 10.60 -1.31
CA LEU A 97 4.17 9.98 -1.04
C LEU A 97 3.05 11.01 -1.07
N GLU A 98 3.21 12.14 -0.36
CA GLU A 98 2.22 13.21 -0.32
C GLU A 98 1.92 13.76 -1.71
N ARG A 99 2.96 14.05 -2.51
CA ARG A 99 2.82 14.54 -3.89
C ARG A 99 2.08 13.55 -4.79
N ILE A 100 2.43 12.27 -4.75
CA ILE A 100 1.77 11.22 -5.56
C ILE A 100 0.30 11.12 -5.17
N VAL A 101 0.00 11.10 -3.86
CA VAL A 101 -1.37 11.03 -3.34
C VAL A 101 -2.18 12.27 -3.75
N HIS A 102 -1.58 13.46 -3.66
CA HIS A 102 -2.23 14.71 -4.05
C HIS A 102 -2.58 14.71 -5.54
N SER A 103 -1.62 14.40 -6.42
CA SER A 103 -1.85 14.33 -7.86
C SER A 103 -2.96 13.33 -8.21
N GLN A 104 -3.03 12.19 -7.53
CA GLN A 104 -4.09 11.21 -7.78
C GLN A 104 -5.48 11.73 -7.39
N ARG A 105 -5.57 12.44 -6.27
CA ARG A 105 -6.84 13.06 -5.84
C ARG A 105 -7.32 14.09 -6.85
N GLU A 106 -6.42 14.93 -7.37
CA GLU A 106 -6.74 15.92 -8.41
C GLU A 106 -7.20 15.27 -9.72
N ARG A 107 -6.50 14.22 -10.19
CA ARG A 107 -6.89 13.45 -11.37
C ARG A 107 -8.28 12.82 -11.22
N ARG A 108 -8.57 12.30 -10.03
CA ARG A 108 -9.88 11.69 -9.72
C ARG A 108 -11.00 12.74 -9.68
N ALA A 109 -10.76 13.90 -9.07
CA ALA A 109 -11.71 15.01 -9.07
C ALA A 109 -12.03 15.46 -10.51
N SER A 110 -10.99 15.63 -11.33
CA SER A 110 -11.13 16.04 -12.75
C SER A 110 -11.87 15.01 -13.61
N THR A 111 -11.73 13.72 -13.29
CA THR A 111 -12.43 12.63 -14.01
C THR A 111 -13.93 12.63 -13.69
N ILE A 112 -14.32 12.96 -12.45
CA ILE A 112 -15.72 13.03 -12.01
C ILE A 112 -16.44 14.23 -12.64
N GLU A 113 -15.75 15.36 -12.84
CA GLU A 113 -16.31 16.55 -13.49
C GLU A 113 -16.47 16.39 -15.02
N GLY A 114 -15.80 15.40 -15.62
CA GLY A 114 -15.75 15.18 -17.07
C GLY A 114 -16.80 14.24 -17.66
N GLU A 115 -17.66 13.57 -16.88
CA GLU A 115 -18.74 12.75 -17.43
C GLU A 115 -19.95 13.61 -17.85
N PRO A 116 -20.25 13.75 -19.16
CA PRO A 116 -21.48 14.40 -19.57
C PRO A 116 -22.66 13.54 -19.12
N ARG A 117 -23.60 14.13 -18.38
CA ARG A 117 -24.95 13.57 -18.14
C ARG A 117 -25.48 13.09 -19.49
N ARG A 118 -25.49 11.77 -19.71
CA ARG A 118 -26.27 11.17 -20.80
C ARG A 118 -27.73 11.50 -20.50
N VAL A 119 -28.23 12.54 -21.16
CA VAL A 119 -29.66 12.82 -21.23
C VAL A 119 -30.28 11.60 -21.88
N ALA A 120 -31.07 10.84 -21.10
CA ALA A 120 -31.91 9.79 -21.61
C ALA A 120 -32.95 10.42 -22.54
N ALA A 121 -32.67 10.39 -23.84
CA ALA A 121 -33.59 10.79 -24.89
C ALA A 121 -34.37 9.56 -25.38
N GLY A 122 -35.67 9.52 -25.04
CA GLY A 122 -36.71 8.70 -25.69
C GLY A 122 -36.66 7.19 -25.41
N ARG A 123 -37.76 6.52 -25.14
CA ARG A 123 -39.10 6.60 -25.78
C ARG A 123 -40.23 6.38 -24.79
#